data_AF-A0A428FSS4-F1
#
_entry.id   AF-A0A428FSS4-F1
#
_cell.length_a   1.000
_cell.length_b   1.000
_cell.length_c   1.000
_cell.angle_alpha   90.00
_cell.angle_beta   90.00
_cell.angle_gamma   90.00
#
_symmetry.space_group_name_H-M   'P 1'
#
loop_
_entity.id
_entity.type
_entity.pdbx_description
1 polymer ?
#
loop_
_entity_poly.entity_id
_entity_poly.type
_entity_poly.pdbx_seq_one_letter_code
_entity_poly.pdbx_strand_id
1 'polypeptide(L)'
;MELKGKDKQVIELSNELAKKLKEKDFSQSWSLAGELNGLLKNEEELTLSYQVIQCIKNDLASYYDMNKAYNKVANRAFAIGSNLERSASI
;
A
#
# COMPACT_ATOMS: atom_id res chain seq x y z
N MET A 1 -17.56 -21.54 0.75
CA MET A 1 -18.00 -20.68 -0.36
C MET A 1 -16.75 -20.37 -1.16
N GLU A 2 -16.62 -20.89 -2.38
CA GLU A 2 -15.46 -20.56 -3.23
C GLU A 2 -15.58 -19.09 -3.66
N LEU A 3 -14.60 -18.27 -3.29
CA LEU A 3 -14.48 -16.90 -3.80
C LEU A 3 -14.26 -16.98 -5.31
N LYS A 4 -15.10 -16.31 -6.10
CA LYS A 4 -15.01 -16.29 -7.56
C LYS A 4 -14.78 -14.88 -8.08
N GLY A 5 -14.07 -14.76 -9.20
CA GLY A 5 -13.90 -13.49 -9.92
C GLY A 5 -13.22 -12.40 -9.08
N LYS A 6 -13.79 -11.18 -9.10
CA LYS A 6 -13.22 -9.98 -8.47
C LYS A 6 -13.07 -10.10 -6.95
N ASP A 7 -13.96 -10.82 -6.27
CA ASP A 7 -13.87 -11.04 -4.82
C ASP A 7 -12.60 -11.79 -4.45
N LYS A 8 -12.25 -12.82 -5.22
CA LYS A 8 -11.01 -13.57 -5.01
C LYS A 8 -9.79 -12.66 -5.21
N GLN A 9 -9.80 -11.84 -6.26
CA GLN A 9 -8.72 -10.91 -6.55
C GLN A 9 -8.53 -9.86 -5.44
N VAL A 10 -9.63 -9.30 -4.90
CA VAL A 10 -9.57 -8.36 -3.77
C VAL A 10 -8.92 -9.01 -2.55
N ILE A 11 -9.29 -10.25 -2.22
CA ILE A 11 -8.73 -10.98 -1.07
C ILE A 11 -7.26 -11.35 -1.31
N GLU A 12 -6.91 -11.81 -2.50
CA GLU A 12 -5.53 -12.14 -2.87
C GLU A 12 -4.61 -10.92 -2.80
N LEU A 13 -5.00 -9.80 -3.42
CA LEU A 13 -4.23 -8.56 -3.36
C LEU A 13 -4.13 -8.00 -1.94
N SER A 14 -5.19 -8.12 -1.12
CA SER A 14 -5.13 -7.71 0.29
C SER A 14 -4.11 -8.53 1.07
N ASN A 15 -4.07 -9.85 0.86
CA ASN A 15 -3.12 -10.74 1.50
C ASN A 15 -1.68 -10.50 1.01
N GLU A 16 -1.50 -10.27 -0.29
CA GLU A 16 -0.18 -9.99 -0.86
C GLU A 16 0.36 -8.64 -0.38
N LEU A 17 -0.48 -7.60 -0.36
CA LEU A 17 -0.13 -6.31 0.22
C LEU A 17 0.27 -6.48 1.70
N ALA A 18 -0.50 -7.22 2.49
CA ALA A 18 -0.16 -7.49 3.89
C ALA A 18 1.20 -8.20 4.04
N LYS A 19 1.54 -9.13 3.14
CA LYS A 19 2.85 -9.78 3.12
C LYS A 19 3.97 -8.78 2.81
N LYS A 20 3.82 -7.95 1.77
CA LYS A 20 4.84 -6.96 1.37
C LYS A 20 5.08 -5.89 2.42
N LEU A 21 4.03 -5.46 3.12
CA LEU A 21 4.16 -4.54 4.25
C LEU A 21 4.98 -5.15 5.40
N LYS A 22 4.74 -6.43 5.73
CA LYS A 22 5.50 -7.15 6.76
C LYS A 22 6.96 -7.38 6.36
N GLU A 23 7.22 -7.58 5.06
CA GLU A 23 8.57 -7.67 4.47
C GLU A 23 9.28 -6.31 4.35
N LYS A 24 8.57 -5.20 4.63
CA LYS A 24 9.05 -3.81 4.46
C LYS A 24 9.40 -3.46 3.00
N ASP A 25 8.82 -4.18 2.04
CA ASP A 25 8.93 -3.87 0.62
C ASP A 25 7.89 -2.80 0.25
N PHE A 26 8.20 -1.54 0.57
CA PHE A 26 7.29 -0.41 0.35
C PHE A 26 7.09 -0.08 -1.12
N SER A 27 8.05 -0.44 -1.99
CA SER A 27 7.93 -0.22 -3.44
C SER A 27 6.85 -1.11 -4.05
N GLN A 28 6.89 -2.41 -3.75
CA GLN A 28 5.84 -3.32 -4.22
C GLN A 28 4.51 -3.05 -3.53
N SER A 29 4.54 -2.73 -2.23
CA SER A 29 3.33 -2.36 -1.47
C SER A 29 2.57 -1.19 -2.11
N TRP A 30 3.26 -0.17 -2.63
CA TRP A 30 2.60 0.97 -3.30
C TRP A 30 1.81 0.53 -4.53
N SER A 31 2.40 -0.33 -5.36
CA SER A 31 1.77 -0.81 -6.59
C SER A 31 0.54 -1.67 -6.28
N LEU A 32 0.68 -2.61 -5.35
CA LEU A 32 -0.42 -3.48 -4.91
C LEU A 32 -1.57 -2.70 -4.26
N ALA A 33 -1.25 -1.69 -3.45
CA ALA A 33 -2.27 -0.82 -2.85
C ALA A 33 -3.04 -0.01 -3.90
N GLY A 34 -2.36 0.44 -4.96
CA GLY A 34 -2.99 1.12 -6.09
C GLY A 34 -3.95 0.21 -6.85
N GLU A 35 -3.52 -1.02 -7.14
CA GLU A 35 -4.36 -2.03 -7.80
C GLU A 35 -5.59 -2.40 -6.95
N LEU A 36 -5.38 -2.68 -5.67
CA LEU A 36 -6.45 -3.00 -4.73
C LEU A 36 -7.45 -1.85 -4.62
N ASN A 37 -6.98 -0.61 -4.51
CA ASN A 37 -7.85 0.57 -4.50
C ASN A 37 -8.64 0.72 -5.81
N GLY A 38 -8.05 0.35 -6.96
CA GLY A 38 -8.75 0.31 -8.24
C GLY A 38 -9.94 -0.66 -8.24
N LEU A 39 -9.77 -1.86 -7.68
CA LEU A 39 -10.85 -2.84 -7.57
C LEU A 39 -11.95 -2.38 -6.62
N LEU A 40 -11.59 -1.80 -5.47
CA LEU A 40 -12.52 -1.33 -4.45
C LEU A 40 -13.35 -0.10 -4.85
N LYS A 41 -13.00 0.57 -5.95
CA LYS A 41 -13.84 1.63 -6.55
C LYS A 41 -15.07 1.08 -7.25
N ASN A 42 -15.01 -0.16 -7.74
CA ASN A 42 -16.12 -0.85 -8.40
C ASN A 42 -16.80 -1.82 -7.41
N GLU A 43 -17.10 -1.33 -6.19
CA GLU A 43 -17.61 -2.18 -5.11
C GLU A 43 -18.97 -2.80 -5.41
N GLU A 44 -19.75 -2.20 -6.32
CA GLU A 44 -21.04 -2.73 -6.80
C GLU A 44 -20.89 -4.08 -7.53
N GLU A 45 -19.70 -4.39 -8.04
CA GLU A 45 -19.39 -5.66 -8.71
C GLU A 45 -18.84 -6.73 -7.75
N LEU A 46 -18.68 -6.38 -6.46
CA LEU A 46 -18.20 -7.29 -5.43
C LEU A 46 -19.36 -7.95 -4.70
N THR A 47 -19.20 -9.22 -4.37
CA THR A 47 -20.18 -9.96 -3.53
C THR A 47 -19.70 -10.13 -2.09
N LEU A 48 -18.51 -9.58 -1.77
CA LEU A 48 -17.99 -9.47 -0.40
C LEU A 48 -18.93 -8.65 0.48
N SER A 49 -18.97 -9.00 1.77
CA SER A 49 -19.78 -8.23 2.72
C SER A 49 -19.27 -6.79 2.84
N TYR A 50 -20.20 -5.85 3.01
CA TYR A 50 -19.88 -4.44 3.20
C TYR A 50 -18.83 -4.21 4.30
N GLN A 51 -18.93 -4.95 5.41
CA GLN A 51 -17.98 -4.86 6.52
C GLN A 51 -16.55 -5.21 6.08
N VAL A 52 -16.37 -6.26 5.28
CA VAL A 52 -15.05 -6.65 4.76
C VAL A 52 -14.49 -5.56 3.84
N ILE A 53 -15.30 -5.05 2.93
CA ILE A 53 -14.90 -3.97 2.01
C ILE A 53 -14.48 -2.72 2.79
N GLN A 54 -15.25 -2.32 3.80
CA GLN A 54 -14.92 -1.16 4.64
C GLN A 54 -13.64 -1.34 5.45
N CYS A 55 -13.42 -2.52 6.04
CA CYS A 55 -12.17 -2.82 6.72
C CYS A 55 -10.96 -2.64 5.79
N ILE A 56 -11.02 -3.22 4.58
CA ILE A 56 -9.93 -3.12 3.60
C ILE A 56 -9.72 -1.66 3.18
N LYS A 57 -10.80 -0.90 2.94
CA LYS A 57 -10.71 0.53 2.58
C LYS A 57 -10.05 1.37 3.70
N ASN A 58 -10.39 1.11 4.96
CA ASN A 58 -9.80 1.82 6.10
C ASN A 58 -8.31 1.51 6.28
N ASP A 59 -7.93 0.24 6.11
CA ASP A 59 -6.52 -0.17 6.18
C ASP A 59 -5.71 0.42 5.01
N LEU A 60 -6.29 0.46 3.80
CA LEU A 60 -5.67 1.13 2.65
C LEU A 60 -5.48 2.63 2.88
N ALA A 61 -6.49 3.33 3.42
CA ALA A 61 -6.36 4.75 3.74
C ALA A 61 -5.22 4.97 4.74
N SER A 62 -5.16 4.15 5.79
CA SER A 62 -4.07 4.18 6.78
C SER A 62 -2.70 3.93 6.15
N TYR A 63 -2.61 2.99 5.19
CA TYR A 63 -1.39 2.75 4.43
C TYR A 63 -0.97 3.96 3.60
N TYR A 64 -1.90 4.63 2.91
CA TYR A 64 -1.58 5.82 2.11
C TYR A 64 -1.02 6.95 2.97
N ASP A 65 -1.59 7.18 4.16
CA ASP A 65 -1.07 8.15 5.13
C ASP A 65 0.32 7.78 5.64
N MET A 66 0.53 6.50 5.97
CA MET A 66 1.84 5.98 6.36
C MET A 66 2.87 6.16 5.24
N ASN A 67 2.53 5.85 4.00
CA ASN A 67 3.45 5.96 2.87
C ASN A 67 3.85 7.43 2.62
N LYS A 68 2.91 8.36 2.77
CA LYS A 68 3.19 9.80 2.71
C LYS A 68 4.17 10.23 3.82
N ALA A 69 3.99 9.73 5.04
CA ALA A 69 4.92 10.00 6.14
C ALA A 69 6.31 9.39 5.89
N TYR A 70 6.35 8.15 5.40
CA TYR A 70 7.60 7.46 5.03
C TYR A 70 8.40 8.25 3.99
N ASN A 71 7.75 8.70 2.91
CA ASN A 71 8.41 9.48 1.85
C ASN A 71 9.00 10.80 2.37
N LYS A 72 8.33 11.46 3.33
CA LYS A 72 8.91 12.66 3.97
C LYS A 72 10.21 12.34 4.70
N VAL A 73 10.25 11.23 5.44
CA VAL A 73 11.46 10.79 6.16
C VAL A 73 12.55 10.39 5.17
N ALA A 74 12.22 9.61 4.13
CA ALA A 74 13.16 9.18 3.10
C ALA A 74 13.80 10.39 2.37
N ASN A 75 12.99 11.38 1.97
CA ASN A 75 13.50 12.60 1.34
C ASN A 75 14.43 13.38 2.27
N ARG A 76 14.12 13.44 3.57
CA ARG A 76 15.00 14.09 4.56
C ARG A 76 16.32 13.33 4.72
N ALA A 77 16.27 12.01 4.78
CA ALA A 77 17.47 11.18 4.86
C ALA A 77 18.35 11.37 3.62
N PHE A 78 17.76 11.40 2.43
CA PHE A 78 18.47 11.68 1.17
C PHE A 78 19.16 13.06 1.20
N ALA A 79 18.45 14.11 1.63
CA ALA A 79 19.02 15.45 1.73
C ALA A 79 20.19 15.52 2.74
N ILE A 80 20.08 14.83 3.88
CA ILE A 80 21.18 14.70 4.84
C ILE A 80 22.38 14.01 4.19
N GLY A 81 22.17 12.88 3.51
CA GLY A 81 23.22 12.14 2.80
C GLY A 81 23.94 13.01 1.77
N SER A 82 23.18 13.74 0.94
CA SER A 82 23.73 14.67 -0.06
C SER A 82 24.59 15.78 0.57
N ASN A 83 24.20 16.27 1.74
CA ASN A 83 24.98 17.27 2.47
C ASN A 83 26.27 16.69 3.04
N LEU A 84 26.24 15.44 3.53
CA LEU A 84 27.44 14.75 4.02
C LEU A 84 28.44 14.50 2.89
N GLU A 85 27.98 14.00 1.74
CA GLU A 85 28.84 13.79 0.55
C GLU A 85 29.52 15.09 0.11
N ARG A 86 28.77 16.20 0.08
CA ARG A 86 29.31 17.52 -0.24
C ARG A 86 30.39 17.95 0.75
N SER A 87 30.13 17.83 2.06
CA SER A 87 31.08 18.21 3.09
C SER A 87 32.35 17.35 3.10
N ALA A 88 32.24 16.07 2.73
CA ALA A 88 33.38 15.14 2.69
C ALA A 88 34.22 15.24 1.40
N SER A 89 33.75 15.98 0.40
CA SER A 89 34.45 16.19 -0.89
C SER A 89 35.29 17.48 -0.92
N ILE A 90 35.55 18.08 0.25
CA ILE A 90 36.44 19.24 0.46
C ILE A 90 37.84 18.72 0.75
#